data_AF-X1AK58-F1
#
_entry.id   AF-X1AK58-F1
#
_cell.length_a   1.000
_cell.length_b   1.000
_cell.length_c   1.000
_cell.angle_alpha   90.00
_cell.angle_beta   90.00
_cell.angle_gamma   90.00
#
_symmetry.space_group_name_H-M   'P 1'
#
loop_
_entity.id
_entity.type
_entity.pdbx_description
1 polymer ?
#
loop_
_entity_poly.entity_id
_entity_poly.type
_entity_poly.pdbx_seq_one_letter_code
_entity_poly.pdbx_strand_id
1 'polypeptide(L)'
;LYFLDFETFSTAIPLYEGIRPYQRIPFQYSIHILDAIDGQPSHYDFLAEGAEDPREELLLNLRKKIDETGSIIVYYESFERGVLKELAEAFPDYSQWIDSILTRIVDLYKPFGNFHYYHSSQKGSASVKNVLPAITGLSYEGMEIADGMAASVYFLYICGNYDINESRPAKEEVEKVRKSLIKYCGMDTGGMIHILRALVKEVE
;
A
#
# COMPACT_ATOMS: atom_id res chain seq x y z
N LEU A 1 -11.43 5.96 10.81
CA LEU A 1 -10.00 6.05 10.40
C LEU A 1 -9.81 5.15 9.20
N TYR A 2 -9.08 5.59 8.18
CA TYR A 2 -8.73 4.80 7.00
C TYR A 2 -7.24 4.53 7.03
N PHE A 3 -6.78 3.29 6.94
CA PHE A 3 -5.38 2.93 6.86
C PHE A 3 -5.09 2.51 5.43
N LEU A 4 -4.30 3.29 4.70
CA LEU A 4 -4.09 3.14 3.26
C LEU A 4 -2.63 2.83 2.96
N ASP A 5 -2.42 1.89 2.04
CA ASP A 5 -1.12 1.52 1.51
C ASP A 5 -1.24 1.24 0.01
N PHE A 6 -0.23 1.61 -0.77
CA PHE A 6 -0.17 1.38 -2.21
C PHE A 6 1.03 0.51 -2.56
N GLU A 7 0.82 -0.44 -3.46
CA GLU A 7 1.91 -1.13 -4.13
C GLU A 7 2.04 -0.63 -5.57
N THR A 8 3.28 -0.33 -5.96
CA THR A 8 3.58 0.26 -7.27
C THR A 8 4.67 -0.52 -7.98
N PHE A 9 4.65 -0.52 -9.29
CA PHE A 9 5.83 -0.88 -10.10
C PHE A 9 6.34 0.35 -10.85
N SER A 10 7.57 0.27 -11.32
CA SER A 10 8.15 1.29 -12.19
C SER A 10 9.12 0.62 -13.16
N THR A 11 9.02 0.95 -14.44
CA THR A 11 9.80 0.33 -15.51
C THR A 11 10.67 1.35 -16.22
N ALA A 12 11.84 0.91 -16.71
CA ALA A 12 12.71 1.76 -17.51
C ALA A 12 12.08 2.07 -18.88
N ILE A 13 11.38 1.10 -19.47
CA ILE A 13 10.59 1.27 -20.68
C ILE A 13 9.13 1.41 -20.25
N PRO A 14 8.49 2.56 -20.51
CA PRO A 14 7.07 2.76 -20.18
C PRO A 14 6.18 1.69 -20.81
N LEU A 15 5.29 1.09 -20.01
CA LEU A 15 4.34 0.08 -20.49
C LEU A 15 3.06 0.68 -21.08
N TYR A 16 2.76 1.93 -20.72
CA TYR A 16 1.53 2.63 -21.12
C TYR A 16 1.84 3.98 -21.75
N GLU A 17 0.91 4.46 -22.57
CA GLU A 17 1.00 5.79 -23.16
C GLU A 17 0.95 6.88 -22.08
N GLY A 18 1.71 7.96 -22.29
CA GLY A 18 1.76 9.09 -21.35
C GLY A 18 2.57 8.83 -20.07
N ILE A 19 3.30 7.72 -19.97
CA ILE A 19 4.16 7.38 -18.83
C ILE A 19 5.62 7.69 -19.13
N ARG A 20 6.34 8.26 -18.15
CA ARG A 20 7.81 8.46 -18.23
C ARG A 20 8.58 7.27 -17.61
N PRO A 21 9.84 7.03 -18.03
CA PRO A 21 10.70 6.04 -17.38
C PRO A 21 10.74 6.20 -15.85
N TYR A 22 10.62 5.09 -15.14
CA TYR A 22 10.61 5.01 -13.68
C TYR A 22 9.49 5.80 -12.97
N GLN A 23 8.44 6.21 -13.69
CA GLN A 23 7.22 6.68 -13.04
C GLN A 23 6.57 5.54 -12.25
N ARG A 24 6.00 5.86 -11.09
CA ARG A 24 5.32 4.87 -10.25
C ARG A 24 3.94 4.62 -10.82
N ILE A 25 3.63 3.35 -11.04
CA ILE A 25 2.30 2.91 -11.45
C ILE A 25 1.71 2.08 -10.32
N PRO A 26 0.70 2.60 -9.59
CA PRO A 26 0.02 1.82 -8.57
C PRO A 26 -0.79 0.71 -9.22
N PHE A 27 -0.51 -0.53 -8.83
CA PHE A 27 -1.21 -1.72 -9.32
C PHE A 27 -2.07 -2.37 -8.23
N GLN A 28 -1.85 -2.01 -6.98
CA GLN A 28 -2.59 -2.53 -5.85
C GLN A 28 -2.72 -1.47 -4.75
N TYR A 29 -3.80 -1.57 -3.97
CA TYR A 29 -3.88 -0.94 -2.67
C TYR A 29 -4.50 -1.88 -1.65
N SER A 30 -4.23 -1.61 -0.38
CA SER A 30 -5.00 -2.13 0.74
C SER A 30 -5.58 -0.96 1.53
N ILE A 31 -6.82 -1.13 2.01
CA ILE A 31 -7.44 -0.17 2.92
C ILE A 31 -8.14 -0.90 4.07
N HIS A 32 -7.77 -0.57 5.29
CA HIS A 32 -8.55 -0.93 6.47
C HIS A 32 -9.34 0.27 6.98
N ILE A 33 -10.61 0.05 7.34
CA ILE A 33 -11.51 1.06 7.90
C ILE A 33 -11.78 0.69 9.36
N LEU A 34 -11.53 1.63 10.27
CA LEU A 34 -11.70 1.47 11.71
C LEU A 34 -12.56 2.60 12.28
N ASP A 35 -13.76 2.28 12.76
CA ASP A 35 -14.70 3.26 13.33
C ASP A 35 -14.33 3.68 14.76
N ALA A 36 -13.82 2.76 15.55
CA ALA A 36 -13.37 2.98 16.93
C ALA A 36 -12.07 2.23 17.19
N ILE A 37 -11.20 2.77 18.05
CA ILE A 37 -9.85 2.20 18.28
C ILE A 37 -9.88 0.71 18.70
N ASP A 38 -10.87 0.32 19.51
CA ASP A 38 -11.06 -1.06 19.98
C ASP A 38 -12.01 -1.89 19.10
N GLY A 39 -12.56 -1.29 18.03
CA GLY A 39 -13.49 -1.95 17.11
C GLY A 39 -12.82 -2.96 16.17
N GLN A 40 -13.61 -3.80 15.50
CA GLN A 40 -13.06 -4.67 14.46
C GLN A 40 -12.91 -3.89 13.15
N PRO A 41 -11.72 -3.90 12.51
CA PRO A 41 -11.55 -3.20 11.24
C PRO A 41 -12.19 -3.98 10.10
N SER A 42 -12.74 -3.25 9.13
CA SER A 42 -13.13 -3.81 7.83
C SER A 42 -11.99 -3.67 6.84
N HIS A 43 -11.70 -4.71 6.06
CA HIS A 43 -10.63 -4.71 5.06
C HIS A 43 -11.22 -4.70 3.64
N TYR A 44 -10.63 -3.90 2.77
CA TYR A 44 -10.87 -3.91 1.34
C TYR A 44 -9.53 -3.78 0.61
N ASP A 45 -9.44 -4.34 -0.58
CA ASP A 45 -8.26 -4.24 -1.43
C ASP A 45 -8.66 -4.08 -2.89
N PHE A 46 -7.66 -3.77 -3.70
CA PHE A 46 -7.69 -3.87 -5.14
C PHE A 46 -6.34 -4.40 -5.61
N LEU A 47 -6.35 -5.36 -6.52
CA LEU A 47 -5.16 -5.85 -7.20
C LEU A 47 -5.49 -5.96 -8.69
N ALA A 48 -4.80 -5.15 -9.49
CA ALA A 48 -4.98 -5.09 -10.93
C ALA A 48 -4.97 -6.47 -11.61
N GLU A 49 -5.78 -6.59 -12.65
CA GLU A 49 -5.89 -7.79 -13.46
C GLU A 49 -5.26 -7.59 -14.83
N GLY A 50 -4.39 -8.53 -15.23
CA GLY A 50 -3.79 -8.51 -16.55
C GLY A 50 -2.79 -7.38 -16.78
N ALA A 51 -2.56 -7.06 -18.05
CA ALA A 51 -1.50 -6.16 -18.52
C ALA A 51 -1.98 -4.74 -18.85
N GLU A 52 -3.27 -4.45 -18.69
CA GLU A 52 -3.85 -3.13 -18.97
C GLU A 52 -3.37 -2.08 -17.94
N ASP A 53 -3.56 -0.80 -18.24
CA ASP A 53 -3.21 0.29 -17.31
C ASP A 53 -4.13 0.29 -16.08
N PRO A 54 -3.61 -0.01 -14.88
CA PRO A 54 -4.45 -0.24 -13.71
C PRO A 54 -4.98 1.05 -13.06
N ARG A 55 -4.43 2.23 -13.45
CA ARG A 55 -4.56 3.44 -12.64
C ARG A 55 -5.99 3.98 -12.55
N GLU A 56 -6.73 3.95 -13.66
CA GLU A 56 -8.11 4.45 -13.68
C GLU A 56 -9.05 3.55 -12.88
N GLU A 57 -8.94 2.23 -13.08
CA GLU A 57 -9.74 1.25 -12.34
C GLU A 57 -9.45 1.32 -10.84
N LEU A 58 -8.17 1.46 -10.48
CA LEU A 58 -7.74 1.64 -9.10
C LEU A 58 -8.39 2.86 -8.47
N LEU A 59 -8.40 4.02 -9.15
CA LEU A 59 -9.06 5.24 -8.67
C LEU A 59 -10.57 5.05 -8.49
N LEU A 60 -11.22 4.43 -9.47
CA LEU A 60 -12.66 4.14 -9.43
C LEU A 60 -13.02 3.24 -8.24
N ASN A 61 -12.19 2.24 -7.94
CA ASN A 61 -12.42 1.34 -6.81
C ASN A 61 -12.16 2.05 -5.48
N LEU A 62 -11.02 2.74 -5.34
CA LEU A 62 -10.62 3.41 -4.11
C LEU A 62 -11.64 4.49 -3.69
N ARG A 63 -12.17 5.25 -4.66
CA ARG A 63 -13.20 6.27 -4.41
C ARG A 63 -14.47 5.73 -3.76
N LYS A 64 -14.81 4.46 -3.99
CA LYS A 64 -15.99 3.83 -3.38
C LYS A 64 -15.76 3.42 -1.92
N LYS A 65 -14.52 3.48 -1.43
CA LYS A 65 -14.13 3.00 -0.09
C LYS A 65 -13.77 4.11 0.88
N ILE A 66 -13.51 5.31 0.39
CA ILE A 66 -13.14 6.48 1.20
C ILE A 66 -14.30 7.47 1.20
N ASP A 67 -14.88 7.71 2.38
CA ASP A 67 -15.91 8.73 2.55
C ASP A 67 -15.32 10.15 2.57
N GLU A 68 -16.20 11.14 2.58
CA GLU A 68 -15.85 12.57 2.59
C GLU A 68 -15.14 13.02 3.87
N THR A 69 -15.24 12.24 4.96
CA THR A 69 -14.69 12.59 6.28
C THR A 69 -13.78 11.49 6.82
N GLY A 70 -13.09 11.77 7.93
CA GLY A 70 -12.16 10.84 8.60
C GLY A 70 -10.72 10.96 8.13
N SER A 71 -9.78 10.63 9.03
CA SER A 71 -8.34 10.71 8.74
C SER A 71 -7.85 9.51 7.93
N ILE A 72 -6.94 9.76 7.00
CA ILE A 72 -6.28 8.76 6.16
C ILE A 72 -4.88 8.54 6.72
N ILE A 73 -4.75 7.49 7.51
CA ILE A 73 -3.50 7.06 8.11
C ILE A 73 -2.70 6.31 7.05
N VAL A 74 -1.45 6.72 6.87
CA VAL A 74 -0.46 6.06 6.02
C VAL A 74 0.83 5.88 6.81
N TYR A 75 1.76 5.07 6.32
CA TYR A 75 3.05 4.88 6.96
C TYR A 75 4.16 5.35 6.02
N TYR A 76 4.68 6.56 6.26
CA TYR A 76 5.61 7.31 5.40
C TYR A 76 4.92 8.09 4.27
N GLU A 77 4.18 9.14 4.65
CA GLU A 77 3.27 9.89 3.76
C GLU A 77 3.86 10.40 2.44
N SER A 78 5.17 10.58 2.36
CA SER A 78 5.81 11.08 1.13
C SER A 78 5.56 10.15 -0.05
N PHE A 79 5.45 8.84 0.19
CA PHE A 79 5.19 7.86 -0.85
C PHE A 79 3.74 7.93 -1.34
N GLU A 80 2.75 7.75 -0.47
CA GLU A 80 1.33 7.72 -0.84
C GLU A 80 0.87 9.07 -1.41
N ARG A 81 1.35 10.19 -0.84
CA ARG A 81 1.09 11.53 -1.39
C ARG A 81 1.66 11.67 -2.80
N GLY A 82 2.82 11.07 -3.06
CA GLY A 82 3.44 11.05 -4.39
C GLY A 82 2.59 10.28 -5.40
N VAL A 83 2.16 9.07 -5.04
CA VAL A 83 1.27 8.23 -5.88
C VAL A 83 -0.04 8.96 -6.19
N LEU A 84 -0.69 9.53 -5.18
CA LEU A 84 -1.95 10.26 -5.36
C LEU A 84 -1.80 11.48 -6.27
N LYS A 85 -0.72 12.25 -6.16
CA LYS A 85 -0.47 13.39 -7.04
C LYS A 85 -0.23 12.96 -8.48
N GLU A 86 0.57 11.92 -8.70
CA GLU A 86 0.80 11.37 -10.05
C GLU A 86 -0.51 10.84 -10.67
N LEU A 87 -1.41 10.27 -9.85
CA LEU A 87 -2.76 9.88 -10.29
C LEU A 87 -3.63 11.10 -10.64
N ALA A 88 -3.59 12.18 -9.86
CA ALA A 88 -4.34 13.40 -10.15
C ALA A 88 -3.87 14.08 -11.45
N GLU A 89 -2.56 14.08 -11.70
CA GLU A 89 -1.97 14.58 -12.95
C GLU A 89 -2.42 13.74 -14.16
N ALA A 90 -2.46 12.42 -14.01
CA ALA A 90 -2.86 11.50 -15.08
C ALA A 90 -4.37 11.50 -15.35
N PHE A 91 -5.19 11.69 -14.31
CA PHE A 91 -6.66 11.64 -14.40
C PHE A 91 -7.27 12.89 -13.76
N PRO A 92 -7.29 14.04 -14.49
CA PRO A 92 -7.73 15.32 -13.95
C PRO A 92 -9.14 15.33 -13.32
N ASP A 93 -10.05 14.49 -13.83
CA ASP A 93 -11.42 14.34 -13.30
C ASP A 93 -11.47 13.87 -11.84
N TYR A 94 -10.40 13.25 -11.34
CA TYR A 94 -10.26 12.83 -9.95
C TYR A 94 -9.53 13.83 -9.06
N SER A 95 -8.95 14.90 -9.62
CA SER A 95 -8.08 15.83 -8.90
C SER A 95 -8.72 16.43 -7.66
N GLN A 96 -9.96 16.93 -7.77
CA GLN A 96 -10.67 17.52 -6.64
C GLN A 96 -10.88 16.52 -5.49
N TRP A 97 -11.20 15.27 -5.83
CA TRP A 97 -11.38 14.21 -4.83
C TRP A 97 -10.02 13.84 -4.20
N ILE A 98 -8.97 13.70 -5.01
CA ILE A 98 -7.61 13.43 -4.52
C ILE A 98 -7.10 14.57 -3.61
N ASP A 99 -7.32 15.83 -3.97
CA ASP A 99 -6.93 16.96 -3.13
C ASP A 99 -7.60 16.90 -1.76
N SER A 100 -8.88 16.51 -1.70
CA SER A 100 -9.58 16.30 -0.43
C SER A 100 -8.96 15.16 0.39
N ILE A 101 -8.48 14.09 -0.25
CA ILE A 101 -7.74 13.01 0.40
C ILE A 101 -6.41 13.52 0.96
N LEU A 102 -5.65 14.26 0.15
CA LEU A 102 -4.32 14.76 0.52
C LEU A 102 -4.36 15.66 1.77
N THR A 103 -5.45 16.39 2.00
CA THR A 103 -5.63 17.22 3.21
C THR A 103 -5.91 16.42 4.49
N ARG A 104 -6.35 15.16 4.36
CA ARG A 104 -6.72 14.28 5.47
C ARG A 104 -5.65 13.26 5.85
N ILE A 105 -4.52 13.26 5.14
CA ILE A 105 -3.42 12.32 5.38
C ILE A 105 -2.76 12.63 6.72
N VAL A 106 -2.57 11.57 7.52
CA VAL A 106 -1.84 11.58 8.78
C VAL A 106 -0.76 10.51 8.70
N ASP A 107 0.48 10.92 8.94
CA ASP A 107 1.63 10.04 8.82
C ASP A 107 1.94 9.33 10.16
N LEU A 108 1.71 8.02 10.21
CA LEU A 108 1.99 7.18 11.38
C LEU A 108 3.49 6.91 11.56
N TYR A 109 4.33 7.23 10.56
CA TYR A 109 5.78 7.13 10.69
C TYR A 109 6.36 8.16 11.67
N LYS A 110 5.75 9.35 11.77
CA LYS A 110 6.31 10.53 12.47
C LYS A 110 6.75 10.27 13.92
N PRO A 111 5.98 9.58 14.79
CA PRO A 111 6.41 9.30 16.16
C PRO A 111 7.73 8.52 16.22
N PHE A 112 7.96 7.61 15.27
CA PHE A 112 9.14 6.75 15.23
C PHE A 112 10.30 7.40 14.48
N GLY A 113 10.03 8.01 13.33
CA GLY A 113 11.04 8.70 12.51
C GLY A 113 11.67 9.90 13.19
N ASN A 114 10.91 10.60 14.04
CA ASN A 114 11.42 11.70 14.86
C ASN A 114 11.95 11.24 16.24
N PHE A 115 11.99 9.92 16.48
CA PHE A 115 12.44 9.33 17.76
C PHE A 115 11.66 9.83 18.99
N HIS A 116 10.40 10.25 18.84
CA HIS A 116 9.52 10.52 19.99
C HIS A 116 9.16 9.22 20.71
N TYR A 117 9.10 8.11 19.96
CA TYR A 117 8.98 6.76 20.47
C TYR A 117 10.05 5.89 19.81
N TYR A 118 10.86 5.18 20.60
CA TYR A 118 11.91 4.30 20.09
C TYR A 118 12.16 3.11 21.01
N HIS A 119 12.21 1.92 20.42
CA HIS A 119 12.61 0.69 21.08
C HIS A 119 13.92 0.16 20.48
N SER A 120 14.81 -0.39 21.32
CA SER A 120 16.15 -0.80 20.90
C SER A 120 16.17 -1.88 19.80
N SER A 121 15.14 -2.73 19.75
CA SER A 121 14.99 -3.77 18.71
C SER A 121 14.79 -3.20 17.30
N GLN A 122 14.42 -1.92 17.17
CA GLN A 122 14.29 -1.24 15.86
C GLN A 122 15.63 -1.09 15.14
N LYS A 123 16.76 -1.17 15.86
CA LYS A 123 18.13 -1.07 15.32
C LYS A 123 18.35 0.13 14.40
N GLY A 124 17.80 1.29 14.80
CA GLY A 124 17.93 2.55 14.07
C GLY A 124 16.99 2.73 12.88
N SER A 125 16.08 1.79 12.62
CA SER A 125 15.08 1.92 11.55
C SER A 125 13.69 2.19 12.10
N ALA A 126 12.98 3.13 11.47
CA ALA A 126 11.58 3.43 11.73
C ALA A 126 10.64 2.85 10.66
N SER A 127 11.09 1.89 9.85
CA SER A 127 10.19 1.19 8.92
C SER A 127 9.12 0.40 9.67
N VAL A 128 7.95 0.21 9.06
CA VAL A 128 6.84 -0.56 9.65
C VAL A 128 7.29 -1.98 10.04
N LYS A 129 8.16 -2.60 9.24
CA LYS A 129 8.73 -3.93 9.49
C LYS A 129 9.58 -4.04 10.74
N ASN A 130 10.15 -2.93 11.18
CA ASN A 130 10.97 -2.89 12.39
C ASN A 130 10.18 -2.38 13.59
N VAL A 131 9.25 -1.45 13.36
CA VAL A 131 8.39 -0.87 14.40
C VAL A 131 7.31 -1.87 14.85
N LEU A 132 6.64 -2.53 13.92
CA LEU A 132 5.53 -3.45 14.24
C LEU A 132 5.98 -4.57 15.20
N PRO A 133 7.08 -5.31 14.95
CA PRO A 133 7.54 -6.32 15.91
C PRO A 133 8.04 -5.71 17.21
N ALA A 134 8.65 -4.53 17.16
CA ALA A 134 9.20 -3.88 18.35
C ALA A 134 8.12 -3.48 19.37
N ILE A 135 6.96 -3.02 18.90
CA ILE A 135 5.89 -2.53 19.78
C ILE A 135 4.78 -3.55 20.02
N THR A 136 4.60 -4.53 19.13
CA THR A 136 3.47 -5.47 19.21
C THR A 136 3.86 -6.94 19.29
N GLY A 137 5.11 -7.28 18.96
CA GLY A 137 5.54 -8.67 18.76
C GLY A 137 5.03 -9.33 17.47
N LEU A 138 4.14 -8.67 16.71
CA LEU A 138 3.69 -9.15 15.40
C LEU A 138 4.76 -8.87 14.34
N SER A 139 4.92 -9.78 13.39
CA SER A 139 5.92 -9.66 12.33
C SER A 139 5.43 -10.23 11.01
N TYR A 140 6.21 -10.02 9.96
CA TYR A 140 5.99 -10.55 8.62
C TYR A 140 6.55 -11.99 8.47
N GLU A 141 6.89 -12.67 9.57
CA GLU A 141 7.45 -14.02 9.53
C GLU A 141 6.51 -15.01 8.83
N GLY A 142 7.08 -15.83 7.95
CA GLY A 142 6.34 -16.84 7.18
C GLY A 142 5.55 -16.29 5.98
N MET A 143 5.76 -15.04 5.58
CA MET A 143 5.23 -14.50 4.31
C MET A 143 6.19 -14.78 3.15
N GLU A 144 5.65 -15.19 2.00
CA GLU A 144 6.44 -15.40 0.79
C GLU A 144 6.89 -14.08 0.15
N ILE A 145 6.05 -13.05 0.23
CA ILE A 145 6.36 -11.68 -0.16
C ILE A 145 6.41 -10.86 1.13
N ALA A 146 7.57 -10.26 1.38
CA ALA A 146 7.82 -9.49 2.59
C ALA A 146 8.47 -8.13 2.29
N ASP A 147 8.56 -7.72 1.02
CA ASP A 147 8.98 -6.37 0.62
C ASP A 147 8.39 -5.91 -0.70
N GLY A 148 8.20 -4.58 -0.83
CA GLY A 148 7.53 -3.95 -1.97
C GLY A 148 8.31 -4.08 -3.28
N MET A 149 9.64 -4.20 -3.24
CA MET A 149 10.41 -4.44 -4.47
C MET A 149 10.09 -5.83 -5.02
N ALA A 150 10.09 -6.85 -4.15
CA ALA A 150 9.63 -8.19 -4.52
C ALA A 150 8.17 -8.17 -5.02
N ALA A 151 7.28 -7.44 -4.35
CA ALA A 151 5.87 -7.32 -4.77
C ALA A 151 5.75 -6.79 -6.21
N SER A 152 6.49 -5.74 -6.56
CA SER A 152 6.50 -5.18 -7.91
C SER A 152 6.99 -6.17 -8.97
N VAL A 153 8.05 -6.93 -8.67
CA VAL A 153 8.61 -7.94 -9.57
C VAL A 153 7.63 -9.09 -9.76
N TYR A 154 7.03 -9.58 -8.68
CA TYR A 154 6.04 -10.66 -8.74
C TYR A 154 4.79 -10.25 -9.51
N PHE A 155 4.32 -9.01 -9.35
CA PHE A 155 3.21 -8.49 -10.13
C PHE A 155 3.54 -8.44 -11.62
N LEU A 156 4.68 -7.86 -12.00
CA LEU A 156 5.13 -7.80 -13.39
C LEU A 156 5.37 -9.18 -13.99
N TYR A 157 5.80 -10.15 -13.19
CA TYR A 157 5.89 -11.55 -13.61
C TYR A 157 4.48 -12.07 -13.95
N ILE A 158 3.52 -12.06 -13.03
CA ILE A 158 2.21 -12.68 -13.31
C ILE A 158 1.34 -11.93 -14.33
N CYS A 159 1.58 -10.64 -14.52
CA CYS A 159 0.84 -9.77 -15.44
C CYS A 159 1.64 -9.39 -16.70
N GLY A 160 2.85 -9.93 -16.86
CA GLY A 160 3.73 -9.60 -17.98
C GLY A 160 3.12 -9.95 -19.33
N ASN A 161 3.44 -9.14 -20.35
CA ASN A 161 3.00 -9.41 -21.71
C ASN A 161 3.96 -10.42 -22.37
N TYR A 162 3.75 -11.70 -22.09
CA TYR A 162 4.58 -12.78 -22.60
C TYR A 162 4.33 -13.04 -24.09
N ASP A 163 5.42 -13.05 -24.86
CA ASP A 163 5.40 -13.50 -26.24
C ASP A 163 4.86 -14.94 -26.34
N ILE A 164 4.21 -15.24 -27.47
CA ILE A 164 3.60 -16.56 -27.74
C ILE A 164 4.57 -17.75 -27.63
N ASN A 165 5.88 -17.50 -27.62
CA ASN A 165 6.93 -18.51 -27.52
C ASN A 165 7.61 -18.57 -26.14
N GLU A 166 7.26 -17.69 -25.20
CA GLU A 166 7.78 -17.71 -23.84
C GLU A 166 6.85 -18.50 -22.90
N SER A 167 7.45 -19.18 -21.92
CA SER A 167 6.70 -19.90 -20.91
C SER A 167 5.97 -18.92 -20.00
N ARG A 168 4.65 -18.89 -20.10
CA ARG A 168 3.78 -18.15 -19.18
C ARG A 168 3.74 -18.85 -17.82
N PRO A 169 3.58 -18.12 -16.71
CA PRO A 169 3.37 -18.72 -15.40
C PRO A 169 2.12 -19.61 -15.43
N ALA A 170 2.17 -20.75 -14.75
CA ALA A 170 1.00 -21.62 -14.63
C ALA A 170 -0.12 -20.89 -13.87
N LYS A 171 -1.38 -21.23 -14.15
CA LYS A 171 -2.54 -20.58 -13.49
C LYS A 171 -2.47 -20.70 -11.97
N GLU A 172 -2.02 -21.86 -11.48
CA GLU A 172 -1.85 -22.14 -10.06
C GLU A 172 -0.77 -21.26 -9.42
N GLU A 173 0.28 -20.96 -10.17
CA GLU A 173 1.36 -20.07 -9.73
C GLU A 173 0.90 -18.61 -9.69
N VAL A 174 0.18 -18.15 -10.73
CA VAL A 174 -0.45 -16.82 -10.75
C VAL A 174 -1.34 -16.63 -9.53
N GLU A 175 -2.24 -17.58 -9.26
CA GLU A 175 -3.17 -17.51 -8.13
C GLU A 175 -2.43 -17.48 -6.79
N LYS A 176 -1.34 -18.25 -6.66
CA LYS A 176 -0.51 -18.26 -5.47
C LYS A 176 0.14 -16.90 -5.22
N VAL A 177 0.75 -16.30 -6.26
CA VAL A 177 1.39 -14.99 -6.15
C VAL A 177 0.36 -13.90 -5.83
N ARG A 178 -0.81 -13.91 -6.47
CA ARG A 178 -1.90 -12.95 -6.17
C ARG A 178 -2.32 -13.01 -4.70
N LYS A 179 -2.50 -14.21 -4.14
CA LYS A 179 -2.80 -14.38 -2.71
C LYS A 179 -1.70 -13.84 -1.81
N SER A 180 -0.43 -14.08 -2.17
CA SER A 180 0.72 -13.56 -1.42
C SER A 180 0.79 -12.04 -1.47
N LEU A 181 0.52 -11.41 -2.62
CA LEU A 181 0.46 -9.94 -2.78
C LEU A 181 -0.67 -9.32 -1.94
N ILE A 182 -1.87 -9.90 -1.99
CA ILE A 182 -3.02 -9.44 -1.19
C ILE A 182 -2.71 -9.54 0.30
N LYS A 183 -2.15 -10.68 0.75
CA LYS A 183 -1.80 -10.89 2.15
C LYS A 183 -0.74 -9.90 2.64
N TYR A 184 0.28 -9.63 1.82
CA TYR A 184 1.36 -8.70 2.16
C TYR A 184 0.84 -7.26 2.34
N CYS A 185 0.15 -6.71 1.34
CA CYS A 185 -0.39 -5.34 1.40
C CYS A 185 -1.47 -5.19 2.50
N GLY A 186 -2.27 -6.25 2.73
CA GLY A 186 -3.19 -6.33 3.86
C GLY A 186 -2.48 -6.26 5.22
N MET A 187 -1.32 -6.92 5.35
CA MET A 187 -0.50 -6.88 6.56
C MET A 187 0.06 -5.48 6.83
N ASP A 188 0.46 -4.72 5.81
CA ASP A 188 0.98 -3.37 6.01
C ASP A 188 -0.06 -2.46 6.68
N THR A 189 -1.27 -2.40 6.13
CA THR A 189 -2.38 -1.62 6.71
C THR A 189 -2.90 -2.18 8.05
N GLY A 190 -2.99 -3.50 8.20
CA GLY A 190 -3.34 -4.12 9.48
C GLY A 190 -2.30 -3.84 10.57
N GLY A 191 -1.02 -3.87 10.21
CA GLY A 191 0.11 -3.53 11.07
C GLY A 191 0.02 -2.09 11.59
N MET A 192 -0.37 -1.13 10.75
CA MET A 192 -0.60 0.25 11.19
C MET A 192 -1.66 0.36 12.29
N ILE A 193 -2.73 -0.45 12.23
CA ILE A 193 -3.76 -0.49 13.28
C ILE A 193 -3.17 -1.01 14.59
N HIS A 194 -2.40 -2.10 14.53
CA HIS A 194 -1.74 -2.67 15.70
C HIS A 194 -0.75 -1.70 16.34
N ILE A 195 0.03 -0.98 15.53
CA ILE A 195 0.93 0.08 15.99
C ILE A 195 0.13 1.19 16.69
N LEU A 196 -0.93 1.70 16.05
CA LEU A 196 -1.73 2.78 16.62
C LEU A 196 -2.36 2.37 17.97
N ARG A 197 -2.91 1.16 18.05
CA ARG A 197 -3.46 0.62 19.30
C ARG A 197 -2.44 0.51 20.41
N ALA A 198 -1.21 0.10 20.08
CA ALA A 198 -0.14 0.02 21.06
C ALA A 198 0.27 1.42 21.54
N LEU A 199 0.40 2.39 20.63
CA LEU A 199 0.70 3.78 20.99
C LEU A 199 -0.37 4.40 21.90
N VAL A 200 -1.66 4.14 21.65
CA VAL A 200 -2.75 4.66 22.49
C VAL A 200 -2.61 4.16 23.94
N LYS A 201 -2.26 2.89 24.13
CA LYS A 201 -2.07 2.28 25.47
C LYS A 201 -0.87 2.84 26.24
N GLU A 202 0.14 3.37 25.55
CA GLU A 202 1.33 3.94 26.18
C GLU A 202 1.10 5.39 26.68
N VAL A 203 0.00 6.03 26.24
CA VAL A 203 -0.37 7.41 26.61
C VAL A 203 -1.40 7.44 27.74
N GLU A 204 -2.08 6.33 28.01
CA GLU A 204 -3.00 6.13 29.15
C GLU A 204 -2.25 5.82 30.46
#